data_AF-S0E2Z9-F1
#
_entry.id   AF-S0E2Z9-F1
#
_cell.length_a   1.000
_cell.length_b   1.000
_cell.length_c   1.000
_cell.angle_alpha   90.00
_cell.angle_beta   90.00
_cell.angle_gamma   90.00
#
_symmetry.space_group_name_H-M   'P 1'
#
loop_
_entity.id
_entity.type
_entity.pdbx_description
1 polymer ?
#
loop_
_entity_poly.entity_id
_entity_poly.type
_entity_poly.pdbx_seq_one_letter_code
_entity_poly.pdbx_strand_id
1 'polypeptide(L)'
;MESLLRSLRRNEKTIRTRQIKPGENLKSLWDTIADDRSKFRLFDVSNKKVTMRKDTEIAESPYMFYNKVNEVEDAILFPDELTSDKKSVSFREIRNGVASIEDGILPSTARHFVKGLEAINKGKDPMKAMRMAKHDDEDNIWGLPKVWETALLQARSDKLKKSQKALLQRTGLLNACKTLSYDRRLEESDPMEMMDRDRAFSFKESFHAGDLEPGYNTKYNLLQETLRAMLKTPHVGSTDWIFFIAEILEWLELRGDYDDYVQDPQYPCPHSFIVQDVVQAFAMIAMFFPNSDVAKLPTMFVNSSQCDEFRKSGVFDPKERSKVYPDRRTRTSYKFREKEFWQEWKEFYKTERYFGDVYPMEWSLTVRPIIAHLYQAGVIAPAYMQNHPEVVLGIATANTEPHRPTKLDLFINYQDQYGNFPMTYPQPSSTPPNGPK
;
A
#
# COMPACT_ATOMS: atom_id res chain seq x y z
N MET A 1 -5.91 -24.38 18.03
CA MET A 1 -4.61 -24.71 18.69
C MET A 1 -4.57 -26.13 19.27
N GLU A 2 -5.64 -26.65 19.87
CA GLU A 2 -5.71 -28.02 20.42
C GLU A 2 -5.30 -29.11 19.41
N SER A 3 -5.84 -29.08 18.20
CA SER A 3 -5.54 -30.06 17.13
C SER A 3 -4.04 -30.18 16.83
N LEU A 4 -3.34 -29.04 16.75
CA LEU A 4 -1.90 -28.98 16.54
C LEU A 4 -1.14 -29.56 17.76
N LEU A 5 -1.49 -29.13 18.97
CA LEU A 5 -0.81 -29.56 20.20
C LEU A 5 -1.01 -31.05 20.50
N ARG A 6 -2.14 -31.63 20.09
CA ARG A 6 -2.39 -33.08 20.13
C ARG A 6 -1.50 -33.87 19.16
N SER A 7 -1.04 -33.24 18.07
CA SER A 7 -0.16 -33.88 17.09
C SER A 7 1.33 -33.83 17.47
N LEU A 8 1.69 -33.09 18.52
CA LEU A 8 3.07 -32.83 18.92
C LEU A 8 3.38 -33.48 20.27
N ARG A 9 4.59 -33.98 20.45
CA ARG A 9 5.14 -34.40 21.75
C ARG A 9 6.49 -33.75 22.01
N ARG A 10 6.81 -33.55 23.28
CA ARG A 10 8.17 -33.23 23.72
C ARG A 10 8.90 -34.53 24.06
N ASN A 11 10.13 -34.68 23.58
CA ASN A 11 11.00 -35.75 24.03
C ASN A 11 11.52 -35.42 25.44
N GLU A 12 11.38 -36.34 26.39
CA GLU A 12 11.77 -36.11 27.79
C GLU A 12 13.28 -35.95 27.99
N LYS A 13 14.10 -36.62 27.16
CA LYS A 13 15.57 -36.56 27.26
C LYS A 13 16.15 -35.34 26.55
N THR A 14 15.67 -35.05 25.34
CA THR A 14 16.26 -33.99 24.50
C THR A 14 15.50 -32.68 24.58
N ILE A 15 14.31 -32.67 25.20
CA ILE A 15 13.42 -31.51 25.33
C ILE A 15 12.93 -30.98 23.96
N ARG A 16 13.30 -31.63 22.84
CA ARG A 16 12.89 -31.28 21.49
C ARG A 16 11.46 -31.73 21.20
N THR A 17 10.71 -30.86 20.52
CA THR A 17 9.36 -31.15 20.06
C THR A 17 9.41 -31.89 18.73
N ARG A 18 8.57 -32.92 18.57
CA ARG A 18 8.36 -33.61 17.29
C ARG A 18 6.90 -34.00 17.13
N GLN A 19 6.50 -34.25 15.88
CA GLN A 19 5.18 -34.81 15.60
C GLN A 19 5.07 -36.26 16.09
N ILE A 20 3.89 -36.64 16.56
CA ILE A 20 3.52 -38.00 16.93
C ILE A 20 3.23 -38.77 15.63
N LYS A 21 3.90 -39.91 15.44
CA LYS A 21 3.70 -40.72 14.23
C LYS A 21 2.43 -41.56 14.34
N PRO A 22 1.79 -41.92 13.22
CA PRO A 22 0.65 -42.83 13.23
C PRO A 22 0.97 -44.13 13.98
N GLY A 23 0.13 -44.52 14.94
CA GLY A 23 0.30 -45.71 15.77
C GLY A 23 1.13 -45.51 17.06
N GLU A 24 1.75 -44.36 17.25
CA GLU A 24 2.39 -44.02 18.54
C GLU A 24 1.33 -43.55 19.55
N ASN A 25 1.14 -44.29 20.64
CA ASN A 25 0.28 -43.86 21.75
C ASN A 25 1.14 -43.22 22.85
N LEU A 26 1.42 -41.92 22.71
CA LEU A 26 2.33 -41.18 23.57
C LEU A 26 1.65 -39.92 24.10
N LYS A 27 2.03 -39.47 25.31
CA LYS A 27 1.54 -38.22 25.90
C LYS A 27 1.88 -37.04 24.97
N SER A 28 0.85 -36.34 24.50
CA SER A 28 1.01 -35.17 23.65
C SER A 28 1.36 -33.92 24.47
N LEU A 29 1.73 -32.84 23.79
CA LEU A 29 1.87 -31.53 24.42
C LEU A 29 0.54 -31.07 25.02
N TRP A 30 -0.58 -31.34 24.33
CA TRP A 30 -1.91 -31.04 24.85
C TRP A 30 -2.19 -31.77 26.17
N ASP A 31 -1.94 -33.08 26.24
CA ASP A 31 -2.17 -33.85 27.47
C ASP A 31 -1.27 -33.41 28.63
N THR A 32 -0.17 -32.71 28.33
CA THR A 32 0.70 -32.12 29.35
C THR A 32 0.15 -30.78 29.80
N ILE A 33 -0.28 -29.92 28.88
CA ILE A 33 -0.77 -28.58 29.18
C ILE A 33 -2.15 -28.64 29.87
N ALA A 34 -3.01 -29.58 29.45
CA ALA A 34 -4.36 -29.78 29.98
C ALA A 34 -4.43 -30.72 31.21
N ASP A 35 -3.29 -31.22 31.71
CA ASP A 35 -3.24 -32.00 32.96
C ASP A 35 -3.59 -31.08 34.13
N ASP A 36 -4.52 -31.49 35.01
CA ASP A 36 -4.95 -30.67 36.17
C ASP A 36 -3.79 -30.32 37.13
N ARG A 37 -2.68 -31.05 37.06
CA ARG A 37 -1.46 -30.77 37.84
C ARG A 37 -0.59 -29.67 37.22
N SER A 38 -0.81 -29.33 35.96
CA SER A 38 -0.06 -28.28 35.27
C SER A 38 -0.46 -26.91 35.79
N LYS A 39 0.54 -26.11 36.12
CA LYS A 39 0.36 -24.74 36.60
C LYS A 39 1.02 -23.78 35.64
N PHE A 40 0.27 -22.80 35.19
CA PHE A 40 0.82 -21.65 34.48
C PHE A 40 1.40 -20.69 35.50
N ARG A 41 2.61 -20.19 35.24
CA ARG A 41 3.25 -19.16 36.07
C ARG A 41 3.63 -18.00 35.15
N LEU A 42 3.08 -16.83 35.46
CA LEU A 42 3.50 -15.57 34.85
C LEU A 42 4.47 -14.87 35.79
N PHE A 43 5.55 -14.35 35.22
CA PHE A 43 6.53 -13.56 35.93
C PHE A 43 6.49 -12.13 35.38
N ASP A 44 6.29 -11.17 36.27
CA ASP A 44 6.48 -9.76 35.96
C ASP A 44 7.89 -9.33 36.35
N VAL A 45 8.48 -8.49 35.51
CA VAL A 45 9.72 -7.80 35.81
C VAL A 45 9.42 -6.32 35.94
N SER A 46 9.35 -5.83 37.18
CA SER A 46 9.19 -4.41 37.47
C SER A 46 10.31 -3.96 38.40
N ASN A 47 10.95 -2.82 38.09
CA ASN A 47 12.01 -2.23 38.90
C ASN A 47 13.12 -3.21 39.33
N LYS A 48 13.58 -4.05 38.39
CA LYS A 48 14.61 -5.10 38.59
C LYS A 48 14.23 -6.20 39.60
N LYS A 49 12.94 -6.30 39.97
CA LYS A 49 12.40 -7.41 40.77
C LYS A 49 11.56 -8.31 39.87
N VAL A 50 11.79 -9.61 40.00
CA VAL A 50 10.94 -10.62 39.38
C VAL A 50 9.89 -11.01 40.40
N THR A 51 8.63 -10.72 40.10
CA THR A 51 7.49 -11.13 40.92
C THR A 51 6.66 -12.16 40.17
N MET A 52 6.24 -13.22 40.85
CA MET A 52 5.38 -14.24 40.28
C MET A 52 3.92 -13.86 40.54
N ARG A 53 3.09 -13.91 39.49
CA ARG A 53 1.65 -13.68 39.61
C ARG A 53 0.94 -14.82 40.31
N LYS A 54 -0.15 -14.48 41.00
CA LYS A 54 -1.04 -15.46 41.63
C LYS A 54 -1.86 -16.20 40.56
N ASP A 55 -2.22 -17.44 40.83
CA ASP A 55 -3.01 -18.27 39.91
C ASP A 55 -4.37 -17.62 39.57
N THR A 56 -4.96 -16.84 40.49
CA THR A 56 -6.18 -16.05 40.26
C THR A 56 -5.98 -14.92 39.25
N GLU A 57 -4.85 -14.20 39.32
CA GLU A 57 -4.51 -13.11 38.40
C GLU A 57 -4.21 -13.64 36.99
N ILE A 58 -3.70 -14.87 36.93
CA ILE A 58 -3.44 -15.58 35.68
C ILE A 58 -4.76 -15.99 35.01
N ALA A 59 -5.69 -16.54 35.78
CA ALA A 59 -7.02 -16.92 35.29
C ALA A 59 -7.85 -15.72 34.81
N GLU A 60 -7.58 -14.52 35.34
CA GLU A 60 -8.20 -13.27 34.94
C GLU A 60 -7.58 -12.62 33.69
N SER A 61 -6.41 -13.07 33.22
CA SER A 61 -5.76 -12.49 32.04
C SER A 61 -6.53 -12.85 30.77
N PRO A 62 -7.16 -11.88 30.10
CA PRO A 62 -7.97 -12.19 28.94
C PRO A 62 -7.12 -12.50 27.70
N TYR A 63 -5.79 -12.30 27.77
CA TYR A 63 -4.84 -12.52 26.67
C TYR A 63 -3.95 -13.76 26.85
N MET A 64 -4.06 -14.46 27.97
CA MET A 64 -3.28 -15.69 28.17
C MET A 64 -3.70 -16.81 27.22
N PHE A 65 -5.01 -16.90 26.94
CA PHE A 65 -5.58 -17.94 26.11
C PHE A 65 -6.14 -17.37 24.82
N TYR A 66 -6.27 -18.26 23.83
CA TYR A 66 -6.93 -17.93 22.57
C TYR A 66 -8.35 -17.42 22.85
N ASN A 67 -8.66 -16.23 22.35
CA ASN A 67 -9.90 -15.53 22.62
C ASN A 67 -10.56 -15.04 21.33
N LYS A 68 -11.68 -14.33 21.47
CA LYS A 68 -12.43 -13.82 20.31
C LYS A 68 -11.61 -12.87 19.43
N VAL A 69 -10.68 -12.11 20.00
CA VAL A 69 -9.81 -11.22 19.24
C VAL A 69 -8.88 -12.02 18.34
N ASN A 70 -8.30 -13.11 18.85
CA ASN A 70 -7.47 -13.99 18.04
C ASN A 70 -8.26 -14.59 16.87
N GLU A 71 -9.50 -15.01 17.11
CA GLU A 71 -10.38 -15.54 16.06
C GLU A 71 -10.62 -14.53 14.93
N VAL A 72 -10.89 -13.26 15.27
CA VAL A 72 -11.12 -12.20 14.28
C VAL A 72 -9.83 -11.81 13.55
N GLU A 73 -8.70 -11.77 14.25
CA GLU A 73 -7.39 -11.49 13.66
C GLU A 73 -6.99 -12.61 12.67
N ASP A 74 -7.08 -13.87 13.08
CA ASP A 74 -6.76 -15.02 12.25
C ASP A 74 -7.67 -15.09 11.01
N ALA A 75 -8.95 -14.72 11.14
CA ALA A 75 -9.87 -14.68 10.00
C ALA A 75 -9.44 -13.71 8.90
N ILE A 76 -8.71 -12.66 9.27
CA ILE A 76 -8.16 -11.68 8.32
C ILE A 76 -6.82 -12.18 7.78
N LEU A 77 -5.92 -12.67 8.63
CA LEU A 77 -4.59 -13.11 8.22
C LEU A 77 -4.60 -14.39 7.38
N PHE A 78 -5.52 -15.30 7.67
CA PHE A 78 -5.57 -16.66 7.12
C PHE A 78 -6.96 -17.02 6.56
N PRO A 79 -7.51 -16.22 5.62
CA PRO A 79 -8.88 -16.44 5.10
C PRO A 79 -9.02 -17.78 4.36
N ASP A 80 -7.94 -18.26 3.75
CA ASP A 80 -7.87 -19.56 3.07
C ASP A 80 -8.06 -20.73 4.05
N GLU A 81 -7.61 -20.59 5.31
CA GLU A 81 -7.76 -21.64 6.32
C GLU A 81 -9.22 -21.80 6.77
N LEU A 82 -10.00 -20.73 6.69
CA LEU A 82 -11.42 -20.73 7.04
C LEU A 82 -12.32 -21.28 5.92
N THR A 83 -11.89 -21.17 4.67
CA THR A 83 -12.71 -21.50 3.48
C THR A 83 -12.32 -22.82 2.82
N SER A 84 -11.22 -23.44 3.24
CA SER A 84 -10.74 -24.69 2.64
C SER A 84 -11.40 -25.93 3.25
N ASP A 85 -11.97 -26.79 2.40
CA ASP A 85 -12.44 -28.13 2.79
C ASP A 85 -11.29 -29.12 3.10
N LYS A 86 -10.04 -28.67 3.03
CA LYS A 86 -8.86 -29.51 3.25
C LYS A 86 -8.60 -29.68 4.75
N LYS A 87 -8.44 -30.93 5.20
CA LYS A 87 -8.06 -31.28 6.59
C LYS A 87 -6.72 -30.69 7.05
N SER A 88 -5.86 -30.28 6.11
CA SER A 88 -4.63 -29.54 6.38
C SER A 88 -4.40 -28.54 5.25
N VAL A 89 -4.36 -27.26 5.59
CA VAL A 89 -3.88 -26.20 4.70
C VAL A 89 -2.41 -25.98 5.05
N SER A 90 -1.51 -26.13 4.08
CA SER A 90 -0.11 -25.78 4.30
C SER A 90 -0.02 -24.29 4.57
N PHE A 91 0.77 -23.88 5.57
CA PHE A 91 1.07 -22.47 5.81
C PHE A 91 1.53 -21.82 4.50
N ARG A 92 0.87 -20.72 4.14
CA ARG A 92 1.25 -19.87 3.02
C ARG A 92 1.78 -18.58 3.62
N GLU A 93 3.03 -18.27 3.29
CA GLU A 93 3.60 -16.97 3.62
C GLU A 93 2.75 -15.86 2.99
N ILE A 94 2.40 -14.86 3.79
CA ILE A 94 1.66 -13.69 3.31
C ILE A 94 2.59 -12.90 2.39
N ARG A 95 2.26 -12.91 1.09
CA ARG A 95 2.92 -12.06 0.10
C ARG A 95 2.08 -10.83 -0.14
N ASN A 96 2.58 -9.69 0.30
CA ASN A 96 1.93 -8.38 0.19
C ASN A 96 2.87 -7.37 -0.52
N GLY A 97 2.46 -6.12 -0.65
CA GLY A 97 3.29 -5.14 -1.36
C GLY A 97 4.59 -4.77 -0.66
N VAL A 98 4.66 -4.79 0.69
CA VAL A 98 5.94 -4.63 1.41
C VAL A 98 6.87 -5.81 1.14
N ALA A 99 6.37 -7.04 1.19
CA ALA A 99 7.15 -8.22 0.83
C ALA A 99 7.66 -8.13 -0.62
N SER A 100 6.84 -7.61 -1.53
CA SER A 100 7.23 -7.40 -2.94
C SER A 100 8.28 -6.29 -3.12
N ILE A 101 8.33 -5.31 -2.21
CA ILE A 101 9.32 -4.23 -2.19
C ILE A 101 10.67 -4.72 -1.63
N GLU A 102 10.61 -5.59 -0.62
CA GLU A 102 11.77 -6.20 0.05
C GLU A 102 12.37 -7.38 -0.72
N ASP A 103 11.57 -8.04 -1.56
CA ASP A 103 12.03 -9.09 -2.47
C ASP A 103 13.08 -8.52 -3.44
N GLY A 104 14.19 -9.25 -3.62
CA GLY A 104 15.27 -8.84 -4.51
C GLY A 104 14.95 -8.92 -6.01
N ILE A 105 13.76 -9.43 -6.38
CA ILE A 105 13.31 -9.54 -7.77
C ILE A 105 12.18 -8.54 -7.99
N LEU A 106 12.46 -7.49 -8.75
CA LEU A 106 11.47 -6.46 -9.07
C LEU A 106 10.33 -7.03 -9.95
N PRO A 107 9.08 -6.57 -9.77
CA PRO A 107 7.94 -6.97 -10.58
C PRO A 107 8.15 -6.89 -12.10
N SER A 108 8.79 -5.83 -12.61
CA SER A 108 9.12 -5.68 -14.04
C SER A 108 10.04 -6.80 -14.54
N THR A 109 11.07 -7.11 -13.76
CA THR A 109 12.00 -8.22 -13.99
C THR A 109 11.28 -9.57 -13.95
N ALA A 110 10.40 -9.79 -12.97
CA ALA A 110 9.61 -11.01 -12.86
C ALA A 110 8.68 -11.19 -14.07
N ARG A 111 7.94 -10.14 -14.47
CA ARG A 111 7.08 -10.16 -15.68
C ARG A 111 7.88 -10.50 -16.93
N HIS A 112 9.09 -9.96 -17.05
CA HIS A 112 9.98 -10.27 -18.16
C HIS A 112 10.37 -11.75 -18.22
N PHE A 113 10.76 -12.33 -17.09
CA PHE A 113 11.06 -13.77 -17.00
C PHE A 113 9.85 -14.66 -17.32
N VAL A 114 8.65 -14.27 -16.87
CA VAL A 114 7.41 -15.01 -17.17
C VAL A 114 7.15 -15.07 -18.68
N LYS A 115 7.37 -13.98 -19.42
CA LYS A 115 7.23 -13.99 -20.90
C LYS A 115 8.18 -14.99 -21.56
N GLY A 116 9.43 -15.08 -21.09
CA GLY A 116 10.38 -16.10 -21.53
C GLY A 116 9.90 -17.52 -21.25
N LEU A 117 9.36 -17.76 -20.06
CA LEU A 117 8.82 -19.07 -19.67
C LEU A 117 7.58 -19.47 -20.49
N GLU A 118 6.68 -18.52 -20.76
CA GLU A 118 5.54 -18.75 -21.64
C GLU A 118 5.96 -19.11 -23.07
N ALA A 119 7.02 -18.48 -23.58
CA ALA A 119 7.56 -18.80 -24.89
C ALA A 119 8.09 -20.24 -24.94
N ILE A 120 8.83 -20.66 -23.90
CA ILE A 120 9.30 -22.05 -23.74
C ILE A 120 8.11 -23.02 -23.76
N ASN A 121 7.06 -22.73 -22.98
CA ASN A 121 5.85 -23.56 -22.92
C ASN A 121 5.12 -23.66 -24.27
N LYS A 122 5.25 -22.63 -25.12
CA LYS A 122 4.70 -22.58 -26.48
C LYS A 122 5.67 -23.13 -27.54
N GLY A 123 6.81 -23.72 -27.14
CA GLY A 123 7.84 -24.25 -28.06
C GLY A 123 8.55 -23.17 -28.87
N LYS A 124 8.51 -21.91 -28.42
CA LYS A 124 9.14 -20.76 -29.07
C LYS A 124 10.49 -20.45 -28.40
N ASP A 125 11.37 -19.81 -29.15
CA ASP A 125 12.64 -19.32 -28.61
C ASP A 125 12.37 -18.23 -27.53
N PRO A 126 12.77 -18.46 -26.27
CA PRO A 126 12.57 -17.51 -25.18
C PRO A 126 13.28 -16.19 -25.42
N MET A 127 14.51 -16.20 -25.93
CA MET A 127 15.29 -14.99 -26.18
C MET A 127 14.66 -14.16 -27.29
N LYS A 128 14.12 -14.82 -28.32
CA LYS A 128 13.40 -14.13 -29.39
C LYS A 128 12.07 -13.55 -28.90
N ALA A 129 11.34 -14.26 -28.04
CA ALA A 129 10.07 -13.78 -27.49
C ALA A 129 10.26 -12.59 -26.54
N MET A 130 11.29 -12.62 -25.70
CA MET A 130 11.70 -11.51 -24.84
C MET A 130 12.07 -10.28 -25.68
N ARG A 131 12.94 -10.44 -26.69
CA ARG A 131 13.36 -9.33 -27.59
C ARG A 131 12.23 -8.75 -28.45
N MET A 132 11.17 -9.52 -28.68
CA MET A 132 9.99 -9.09 -29.42
C MET A 132 8.99 -8.33 -28.56
N ALA A 133 9.15 -8.30 -27.23
CA ALA A 133 8.34 -7.45 -26.36
C ALA A 133 8.59 -5.98 -26.74
N LYS A 134 7.57 -5.35 -27.33
CA LYS A 134 7.65 -3.97 -27.77
C LYS A 134 7.56 -3.02 -26.58
N HIS A 135 8.06 -1.81 -26.76
CA HIS A 135 7.89 -0.70 -25.82
C HIS A 135 6.41 -0.49 -25.46
N ASP A 136 5.52 -0.71 -26.42
CA ASP A 136 4.06 -0.56 -26.34
C ASP A 136 3.34 -1.71 -25.62
N ASP A 137 4.05 -2.73 -25.10
CA ASP A 137 3.41 -3.74 -24.25
C ASP A 137 2.89 -3.06 -22.97
N GLU A 138 1.59 -3.19 -22.73
CA GLU A 138 0.83 -2.42 -21.72
C GLU A 138 1.29 -2.66 -20.26
N ASP A 139 2.08 -3.70 -20.02
CA ASP A 139 2.65 -4.06 -18.72
C ASP A 139 4.12 -3.62 -18.55
N ASN A 140 4.63 -2.83 -19.51
CA ASN A 140 5.95 -2.22 -19.48
C ASN A 140 5.94 -0.94 -18.62
N ILE A 141 6.87 -0.83 -17.66
CA ILE A 141 7.01 0.35 -16.81
C ILE A 141 7.38 1.63 -17.59
N TRP A 142 7.95 1.51 -18.80
CA TRP A 142 8.30 2.63 -19.69
C TRP A 142 7.26 2.91 -20.78
N GLY A 143 6.21 2.10 -20.89
CA GLY A 143 5.20 2.24 -21.94
C GLY A 143 4.48 3.60 -21.86
N LEU A 144 4.43 4.33 -22.98
CA LEU A 144 3.65 5.56 -23.06
C LEU A 144 2.16 5.22 -23.30
N PRO A 145 1.22 6.00 -22.75
CA PRO A 145 -0.20 5.84 -23.05
C PRO A 145 -0.48 5.91 -24.55
N LYS A 146 -1.28 4.99 -25.08
CA LYS A 146 -1.59 4.94 -26.52
C LYS A 146 -2.22 6.22 -27.04
N VAL A 147 -3.09 6.81 -26.21
CA VAL A 147 -3.73 8.10 -26.46
C VAL A 147 -2.70 9.22 -26.66
N TRP A 148 -1.62 9.20 -25.88
CA TRP A 148 -0.54 10.18 -26.01
C TRP A 148 0.29 9.97 -27.26
N GLU A 149 0.73 8.73 -27.52
CA GLU A 149 1.55 8.42 -28.69
C GLU A 149 0.88 8.86 -29.99
N THR A 150 -0.38 8.47 -30.15
CA THR A 150 -1.16 8.76 -31.36
C THR A 150 -1.46 10.25 -31.50
N ALA A 151 -1.78 10.95 -30.40
CA ALA A 151 -2.00 12.39 -30.42
C ALA A 151 -0.73 13.19 -30.72
N LEU A 152 0.40 12.84 -30.11
CA LEU A 152 1.67 13.53 -30.33
C LEU A 152 2.17 13.32 -31.77
N LEU A 153 2.00 12.11 -32.31
CA LEU A 153 2.28 11.84 -33.72
C LEU A 153 1.42 12.70 -34.65
N GLN A 154 0.12 12.83 -34.38
CA GLN A 154 -0.76 13.71 -35.13
C GLN A 154 -0.33 15.18 -34.99
N ALA A 155 -0.08 15.65 -33.77
CA ALA A 155 0.32 17.04 -33.49
C ALA A 155 1.60 17.45 -34.23
N ARG A 156 2.58 16.53 -34.35
CA ARG A 156 3.82 16.75 -35.10
C ARG A 156 3.63 16.73 -36.61
N SER A 157 2.64 15.98 -37.10
CA SER A 157 2.32 15.86 -38.52
C SER A 157 1.50 17.05 -39.03
N ASP A 158 0.72 17.66 -38.13
CA ASP A 158 -0.05 18.86 -38.41
C ASP A 158 0.86 20.09 -38.66
N LYS A 159 0.31 21.11 -39.35
CA LYS A 159 1.05 22.35 -39.63
C LYS A 159 1.25 23.16 -38.33
N LEU A 160 2.34 22.88 -37.63
CA LEU A 160 2.73 23.56 -36.39
C LEU A 160 2.96 25.06 -36.59
N LYS A 161 2.38 25.88 -35.70
CA LYS A 161 2.76 27.29 -35.56
C LYS A 161 4.21 27.40 -35.07
N LYS A 162 4.88 28.53 -35.36
CA LYS A 162 6.26 28.76 -34.90
C LYS A 162 6.40 28.67 -33.38
N SER A 163 5.42 29.18 -32.63
CA SER A 163 5.38 29.10 -31.17
C SER A 163 5.23 27.65 -30.67
N GLN A 164 4.33 26.88 -31.26
CA GLN A 164 4.10 25.46 -30.92
C GLN A 164 5.34 24.61 -31.19
N LYS A 165 6.01 24.81 -32.34
CA LYS A 165 7.27 24.12 -32.64
C LYS A 165 8.35 24.44 -31.61
N ALA A 166 8.47 25.72 -31.20
CA ALA A 166 9.44 26.13 -30.20
C ALA A 166 9.13 25.55 -28.82
N LEU A 167 7.85 25.49 -28.43
CA LEU A 167 7.40 24.86 -27.18
C LEU A 167 7.75 23.37 -27.13
N LEU A 168 7.40 22.61 -28.17
CA LEU A 168 7.75 21.20 -28.26
C LEU A 168 9.28 20.98 -28.25
N GLN A 169 10.05 21.90 -28.82
CA GLN A 169 11.51 21.81 -28.78
C GLN A 169 12.08 22.04 -27.38
N ARG A 170 11.57 23.04 -26.64
CA ARG A 170 12.02 23.34 -25.27
C ARG A 170 11.67 22.23 -24.28
N THR A 171 10.55 21.55 -24.50
CA THR A 171 10.05 20.46 -23.64
C THR A 171 10.54 19.08 -24.06
N GLY A 172 11.35 18.97 -25.11
CA GLY A 172 11.83 17.67 -25.61
C GLY A 172 10.80 16.84 -26.38
N LEU A 173 9.61 17.39 -26.63
CA LEU A 173 8.51 16.71 -27.30
C LEU A 173 8.48 16.88 -28.82
N LEU A 174 9.45 17.57 -29.43
CA LEU A 174 9.45 17.78 -30.88
C LEU A 174 9.88 16.52 -31.66
N ASN A 175 10.90 15.82 -31.17
CA ASN A 175 11.48 14.67 -31.86
C ASN A 175 10.91 13.37 -31.31
N ALA A 176 10.80 12.34 -32.15
CA ALA A 176 10.50 11.01 -31.66
C ALA A 176 11.63 10.56 -30.72
N CYS A 177 11.29 10.20 -29.47
CA CYS A 177 12.21 9.46 -28.63
C CYS A 177 12.58 8.17 -29.36
N LYS A 178 13.88 7.85 -29.42
CA LYS A 178 14.31 6.55 -29.92
C LYS A 178 13.76 5.48 -28.98
N THR A 179 12.80 4.70 -29.46
CA THR A 179 12.26 3.58 -28.69
C THR A 179 13.28 2.46 -28.68
N LEU A 180 13.95 2.27 -27.54
CA LEU A 180 14.68 1.04 -27.26
C LEU A 180 13.68 -0.12 -27.12
N SER A 181 14.10 -1.33 -27.49
CA SER A 181 13.33 -2.53 -27.13
C SER A 181 13.31 -2.70 -25.61
N TYR A 182 12.27 -3.35 -25.08
CA TYR A 182 12.14 -3.55 -23.62
C TYR A 182 13.42 -4.13 -23.01
N ASP A 183 13.99 -5.19 -23.60
CA ASP A 183 15.22 -5.85 -23.13
C ASP A 183 16.40 -4.90 -23.04
N ARG A 184 16.57 -4.04 -24.05
CA ARG A 184 17.68 -3.08 -24.06
C ARG A 184 17.47 -2.02 -23.00
N ARG A 185 16.24 -1.55 -22.82
CA ARG A 185 15.93 -0.57 -21.79
C ARG A 185 16.09 -1.17 -20.38
N LEU A 186 15.73 -2.44 -20.21
CA LEU A 186 15.96 -3.19 -18.97
C LEU A 186 17.46 -3.35 -18.66
N GLU A 187 18.30 -3.55 -19.69
CA GLU A 187 19.76 -3.64 -19.55
C GLU A 187 20.45 -2.29 -19.33
N GLU A 188 19.93 -1.22 -19.95
CA GLU A 188 20.56 0.11 -19.98
C GLU A 188 20.05 1.07 -18.88
N SER A 189 18.83 0.85 -18.34
CA SER A 189 18.26 1.72 -17.30
C SER A 189 19.00 1.61 -15.98
N ASP A 190 18.98 2.71 -15.21
CA ASP A 190 19.49 2.72 -13.86
C ASP A 190 18.67 1.76 -12.97
N PRO A 191 19.29 0.83 -12.24
CA PRO A 191 18.57 -0.08 -11.34
C PRO A 191 17.71 0.64 -10.30
N MET A 192 18.13 1.84 -9.85
CA MET A 192 17.37 2.69 -8.92
C MET A 192 16.10 3.23 -9.58
N GLU A 193 16.16 3.65 -10.84
CA GLU A 193 15.00 4.13 -11.60
C GLU A 193 13.90 3.05 -11.65
N MET A 194 14.30 1.82 -12.00
CA MET A 194 13.38 0.69 -12.06
C MET A 194 12.80 0.33 -10.69
N MET A 195 13.68 0.29 -9.68
CA MET A 195 13.31 -0.03 -8.31
C MET A 195 12.29 0.98 -7.79
N ASP A 196 12.53 2.28 -7.94
CA ASP A 196 11.61 3.32 -7.48
C ASP A 196 10.27 3.26 -8.22
N ARG A 197 10.27 2.97 -9.53
CA ARG A 197 9.03 2.84 -10.30
C ARG A 197 8.18 1.64 -9.88
N ASP A 198 8.76 0.45 -9.80
CA ASP A 198 8.03 -0.76 -9.40
C ASP A 198 7.57 -0.70 -7.93
N ARG A 199 8.42 -0.16 -7.05
CA ARG A 199 8.05 0.05 -5.64
C ARG A 199 6.93 1.07 -5.50
N ALA A 200 6.94 2.15 -6.29
CA ALA A 200 5.86 3.13 -6.29
C ALA A 200 4.51 2.54 -6.69
N PHE A 201 4.46 1.64 -7.68
CA PHE A 201 3.23 0.92 -8.02
C PHE A 201 2.76 0.02 -6.88
N SER A 202 3.67 -0.81 -6.35
CA SER A 202 3.36 -1.75 -5.26
C SER A 202 2.89 -1.01 -4.00
N PHE A 203 3.51 0.12 -3.69
CA PHE A 203 3.16 0.98 -2.57
C PHE A 203 1.75 1.57 -2.72
N LYS A 204 1.43 2.15 -3.90
CA LYS A 204 0.09 2.71 -4.17
C LYS A 204 -0.99 1.65 -4.01
N GLU A 205 -0.82 0.49 -4.64
CA GLU A 205 -1.79 -0.63 -4.54
C GLU A 205 -1.96 -1.09 -3.08
N SER A 206 -0.87 -1.19 -2.31
CA SER A 206 -0.93 -1.58 -0.90
C SER A 206 -1.67 -0.57 -0.04
N PHE A 207 -1.42 0.72 -0.25
CA PHE A 207 -2.10 1.79 0.48
C PHE A 207 -3.60 1.84 0.18
N HIS A 208 -3.98 1.61 -1.08
CA HIS A 208 -5.39 1.50 -1.44
C HIS A 208 -6.01 0.22 -0.89
N ALA A 209 -5.30 -0.92 -0.94
CA ALA A 209 -5.78 -2.19 -0.38
C ALA A 209 -6.01 -2.11 1.14
N GLY A 210 -5.21 -1.30 1.86
CA GLY A 210 -5.33 -1.06 3.29
C GLY A 210 -6.33 0.03 3.69
N ASP A 211 -7.10 0.58 2.74
CA ASP A 211 -8.16 1.54 3.08
C ASP A 211 -9.30 0.83 3.82
N LEU A 212 -9.69 1.41 4.96
CA LEU A 212 -10.70 0.85 5.85
C LEU A 212 -12.12 1.32 5.50
N GLU A 213 -12.27 2.28 4.57
CA GLU A 213 -13.57 2.79 4.16
C GLU A 213 -14.35 1.71 3.37
N PRO A 214 -15.57 1.35 3.80
CA PRO A 214 -16.35 0.31 3.12
C PRO A 214 -16.58 0.60 1.64
N GLY A 215 -16.26 -0.39 0.79
CA GLY A 215 -16.44 -0.31 -0.66
C GLY A 215 -15.45 0.62 -1.38
N TYR A 216 -14.46 1.19 -0.69
CA TYR A 216 -13.47 2.07 -1.30
C TYR A 216 -12.61 1.33 -2.33
N ASN A 217 -12.14 0.12 -2.03
CA ASN A 217 -11.30 -0.67 -2.94
C ASN A 217 -12.03 -0.94 -4.27
N THR A 218 -13.34 -1.22 -4.22
CA THR A 218 -14.16 -1.38 -5.43
C THR A 218 -14.23 -0.09 -6.25
N LYS A 219 -14.45 1.06 -5.60
CA LYS A 219 -14.47 2.37 -6.28
C LYS A 219 -13.11 2.72 -6.89
N TYR A 220 -12.03 2.42 -6.17
CA TYR A 220 -10.67 2.61 -6.65
C TYR A 220 -10.37 1.75 -7.87
N ASN A 221 -10.73 0.46 -7.83
CA ASN A 221 -10.55 -0.44 -8.96
C ASN A 221 -11.33 0.03 -10.19
N LEU A 222 -12.59 0.45 -10.02
CA LEU A 222 -13.40 1.02 -11.11
C LEU A 222 -12.73 2.24 -11.74
N LEU A 223 -12.16 3.14 -10.93
CA LEU A 223 -11.40 4.29 -11.43
C LEU A 223 -10.15 3.85 -12.20
N GLN A 224 -9.35 2.92 -11.65
CA GLN A 224 -8.14 2.43 -12.31
C GLN A 224 -8.44 1.74 -13.63
N GLU A 225 -9.47 0.89 -13.69
CA GLU A 225 -9.90 0.23 -14.92
C GLU A 225 -10.35 1.24 -15.98
N THR A 226 -11.15 2.23 -15.57
CA THR A 226 -11.62 3.30 -16.45
C THR A 226 -10.44 4.13 -17.00
N LEU A 227 -9.49 4.50 -16.14
CA LEU A 227 -8.28 5.23 -16.54
C LEU A 227 -7.43 4.41 -17.50
N ARG A 228 -7.16 3.13 -17.20
CA ARG A 228 -6.40 2.25 -18.09
C ARG A 228 -7.08 2.13 -19.44
N ALA A 229 -8.39 1.95 -19.49
CA ALA A 229 -9.14 1.87 -20.75
C ALA A 229 -9.05 3.17 -21.56
N MET A 230 -9.13 4.33 -20.91
CA MET A 230 -8.98 5.62 -21.57
C MET A 230 -7.58 5.81 -22.16
N LEU A 231 -6.54 5.51 -21.37
CA LEU A 231 -5.15 5.66 -21.78
C LEU A 231 -4.76 4.73 -22.95
N LYS A 232 -5.44 3.60 -23.09
CA LYS A 232 -5.28 2.63 -24.19
C LYS A 232 -6.00 3.02 -25.48
N THR A 233 -6.95 3.95 -25.41
CA THR A 233 -7.73 4.34 -26.58
C THR A 233 -6.90 5.25 -27.50
N PRO A 234 -6.83 4.99 -28.82
CA PRO A 234 -6.19 5.91 -29.75
C PRO A 234 -6.81 7.32 -29.71
N HIS A 235 -6.00 8.34 -29.87
CA HIS A 235 -6.43 9.73 -29.92
C HIS A 235 -7.40 9.99 -31.08
N VAL A 236 -8.39 10.84 -30.84
CA VAL A 236 -9.32 11.36 -31.84
C VAL A 236 -9.56 12.85 -31.62
N GLY A 237 -9.67 13.62 -32.70
CA GLY A 237 -10.00 15.05 -32.66
C GLY A 237 -8.80 15.97 -32.46
N SER A 238 -9.02 17.11 -31.78
CA SER A 238 -8.01 18.17 -31.62
C SER A 238 -6.82 17.72 -30.77
N THR A 239 -5.61 18.11 -31.18
CA THR A 239 -4.37 17.88 -30.44
C THR A 239 -4.00 19.04 -29.50
N ASP A 240 -4.90 20.00 -29.26
CA ASP A 240 -4.61 21.17 -28.40
C ASP A 240 -4.15 20.77 -26.99
N TRP A 241 -4.64 19.65 -26.48
CA TRP A 241 -4.24 19.11 -25.17
C TRP A 241 -2.77 18.67 -25.08
N ILE A 242 -2.14 18.35 -26.21
CA ILE A 242 -0.69 18.08 -26.27
C ILE A 242 0.10 19.35 -25.95
N PHE A 243 -0.33 20.49 -26.51
CA PHE A 243 0.31 21.76 -26.23
C PHE A 243 0.04 22.23 -24.80
N PHE A 244 -1.15 21.97 -24.26
CA PHE A 244 -1.44 22.21 -22.85
C PHE A 244 -0.51 21.43 -21.91
N ILE A 245 -0.28 20.14 -22.18
CA ILE A 245 0.69 19.34 -21.42
C ILE A 245 2.11 19.88 -21.60
N ALA A 246 2.49 20.27 -22.82
CA ALA A 246 3.81 20.86 -23.06
C ALA A 246 3.98 22.20 -22.30
N GLU A 247 2.95 23.03 -22.22
CA GLU A 247 2.97 24.27 -21.41
C GLU A 247 3.15 23.97 -19.92
N ILE A 248 2.53 22.91 -19.39
CA ILE A 248 2.76 22.45 -18.01
C ILE A 248 4.21 22.02 -17.81
N LEU A 249 4.77 21.25 -18.73
CA LEU A 249 6.18 20.83 -18.66
C LEU A 249 7.11 22.04 -18.69
N GLU A 250 6.88 23.00 -19.60
CA GLU A 250 7.65 24.24 -19.66
C GLU A 250 7.54 25.04 -18.35
N TRP A 251 6.33 25.18 -17.81
CA TRP A 251 6.10 25.93 -16.56
C TRP A 251 6.81 25.29 -15.36
N LEU A 252 6.87 23.96 -15.31
CA LEU A 252 7.59 23.22 -14.28
C LEU A 252 9.10 23.09 -14.58
N GLU A 253 9.58 23.66 -15.68
CA GLU A 253 10.96 23.53 -16.17
C GLU A 253 11.40 22.06 -16.40
N LEU A 254 10.43 21.22 -16.79
CA LEU A 254 10.60 19.80 -17.06
C LEU A 254 10.69 19.52 -18.57
N ARG A 255 11.35 18.41 -18.89
CA ARG A 255 11.42 17.84 -20.23
C ARG A 255 10.76 16.46 -20.30
N GLY A 256 10.32 16.07 -21.49
CA GLY A 256 9.75 14.76 -21.76
C GLY A 256 10.74 13.75 -22.33
N ASP A 257 11.98 14.16 -22.62
CA ASP A 257 13.02 13.38 -23.30
C ASP A 257 14.23 13.08 -22.40
N TYR A 258 14.05 13.06 -21.08
CA TYR A 258 15.12 12.66 -20.15
C TYR A 258 15.55 11.21 -20.43
N ASP A 259 16.87 11.04 -20.56
CA ASP A 259 17.55 9.77 -20.75
C ASP A 259 18.45 9.40 -19.57
N ASP A 260 18.52 10.25 -18.54
CA ASP A 260 19.24 10.05 -17.31
C ASP A 260 18.31 9.94 -16.08
N TYR A 261 18.79 9.25 -15.05
CA TYR A 261 18.14 9.19 -13.74
C TYR A 261 19.05 9.82 -12.70
N VAL A 262 18.53 10.81 -11.97
CA VAL A 262 19.26 11.45 -10.87
C VAL A 262 18.97 10.70 -9.58
N GLN A 263 19.99 10.12 -8.95
CA GLN A 263 19.83 9.36 -7.70
C GLN A 263 19.75 10.25 -6.45
N ASP A 264 19.95 11.57 -6.57
CA ASP A 264 19.94 12.49 -5.43
C ASP A 264 18.49 12.77 -4.96
N PRO A 265 18.09 12.34 -3.75
CA PRO A 265 16.74 12.53 -3.24
C PRO A 265 16.37 14.02 -3.02
N GLN A 266 17.34 14.92 -2.99
CA GLN A 266 17.12 16.36 -2.79
C GLN A 266 16.76 17.09 -4.08
N TYR A 267 16.93 16.45 -5.25
CA TYR A 267 16.57 17.03 -6.53
C TYR A 267 15.23 16.43 -6.99
N PRO A 268 14.16 17.23 -7.20
CA PRO A 268 12.95 16.74 -7.85
C PRO A 268 13.33 16.29 -9.26
N CYS A 269 13.42 14.97 -9.45
CA CYS A 269 14.22 14.37 -10.50
C CYS A 269 13.66 14.62 -11.91
N PRO A 270 14.50 14.96 -12.89
CA PRO A 270 14.25 14.51 -14.25
C PRO A 270 14.26 12.98 -14.29
N HIS A 271 13.20 12.36 -14.80
CA HIS A 271 13.11 10.90 -14.95
C HIS A 271 12.30 10.52 -16.20
N SER A 272 12.51 9.31 -16.72
CA SER A 272 11.96 8.92 -18.01
C SER A 272 10.43 8.68 -18.03
N PHE A 273 9.81 8.67 -16.84
CA PHE A 273 8.35 8.49 -16.65
C PHE A 273 7.52 9.79 -16.64
N ILE A 274 8.13 10.98 -16.68
CA ILE A 274 7.42 12.27 -16.52
C ILE A 274 6.23 12.40 -17.46
N VAL A 275 6.41 12.05 -18.74
CA VAL A 275 5.34 12.13 -19.73
C VAL A 275 4.17 11.20 -19.38
N GLN A 276 4.47 9.97 -18.95
CA GLN A 276 3.45 9.00 -18.55
C GLN A 276 2.65 9.54 -17.35
N ASP A 277 3.35 10.05 -16.34
CA ASP A 277 2.73 10.52 -15.10
C ASP A 277 1.89 11.78 -15.32
N VAL A 278 2.38 12.74 -16.11
CA VAL A 278 1.63 13.96 -16.46
C VAL A 278 0.41 13.63 -17.32
N VAL A 279 0.52 12.71 -18.28
CA VAL A 279 -0.63 12.29 -19.10
C VAL A 279 -1.69 11.61 -18.24
N GLN A 280 -1.29 10.71 -17.33
CA GLN A 280 -2.22 10.06 -16.42
C GLN A 280 -2.88 11.07 -15.46
N ALA A 281 -2.12 12.03 -14.92
CA ALA A 281 -2.65 13.10 -14.08
C ALA A 281 -3.63 13.98 -14.85
N PHE A 282 -3.28 14.39 -16.08
CA PHE A 282 -4.15 15.14 -16.97
C PHE A 282 -5.46 14.40 -17.22
N ALA A 283 -5.38 13.13 -17.63
CA ALA A 283 -6.52 12.24 -17.83
C ALA A 283 -7.44 12.22 -16.60
N MET A 284 -6.88 12.01 -15.41
CA MET A 284 -7.62 11.91 -14.16
C MET A 284 -8.31 13.23 -13.76
N ILE A 285 -7.67 14.37 -14.00
CA ILE A 285 -8.18 15.69 -13.63
C ILE A 285 -9.19 16.18 -14.67
N ALA A 286 -8.89 16.05 -15.96
CA ALA A 286 -9.67 16.60 -17.06
C ALA A 286 -11.11 16.07 -17.10
N MET A 287 -11.36 14.85 -16.62
CA MET A 287 -12.71 14.28 -16.49
C MET A 287 -13.66 15.16 -15.64
N PHE A 288 -13.14 15.98 -14.73
CA PHE A 288 -13.93 16.89 -13.89
C PHE A 288 -14.20 18.26 -14.53
N PHE A 289 -13.67 18.53 -15.72
CA PHE A 289 -13.80 19.81 -16.42
C PHE A 289 -14.48 19.65 -17.79
N PRO A 290 -15.72 19.12 -17.86
CA PRO A 290 -16.37 18.75 -19.12
C PRO A 290 -16.60 19.91 -20.09
N ASN A 291 -16.59 21.15 -19.59
CA ASN A 291 -16.78 22.36 -20.39
C ASN A 291 -15.46 22.93 -20.94
N SER A 292 -14.30 22.35 -20.57
CA SER A 292 -13.00 22.79 -21.08
C SER A 292 -12.75 22.19 -22.47
N ASP A 293 -12.33 23.02 -23.42
CA ASP A 293 -11.95 22.57 -24.77
C ASP A 293 -10.81 21.55 -24.73
N VAL A 294 -9.87 21.72 -23.79
CA VAL A 294 -8.72 20.83 -23.61
C VAL A 294 -9.15 19.46 -23.08
N ALA A 295 -10.26 19.40 -22.33
CA ALA A 295 -10.78 18.18 -21.73
C ALA A 295 -11.76 17.40 -22.63
N LYS A 296 -11.96 17.83 -23.89
CA LYS A 296 -12.92 17.19 -24.82
C LYS A 296 -12.72 15.69 -24.96
N LEU A 297 -11.47 15.24 -25.10
CA LEU A 297 -11.17 13.82 -25.28
C LEU A 297 -11.53 12.97 -24.04
N PRO A 298 -11.05 13.31 -22.82
CA PRO A 298 -11.52 12.66 -21.59
C PRO A 298 -13.05 12.71 -21.42
N THR A 299 -13.68 13.85 -21.76
CA THR A 299 -15.13 14.03 -21.66
C THR A 299 -15.90 13.12 -22.62
N MET A 300 -15.44 12.98 -23.87
CA MET A 300 -16.00 12.04 -24.83
C MET A 300 -15.88 10.60 -24.35
N PHE A 301 -14.73 10.23 -23.78
CA PHE A 301 -14.51 8.89 -23.25
C PHE A 301 -15.46 8.59 -22.08
N VAL A 302 -15.53 9.49 -21.09
CA VAL A 302 -16.44 9.36 -19.94
C VAL A 302 -17.91 9.29 -20.39
N ASN A 303 -18.27 9.97 -21.49
CA ASN A 303 -19.64 9.93 -22.01
C ASN A 303 -19.98 8.68 -22.84
N SER A 304 -18.98 7.85 -23.16
CA SER A 304 -19.18 6.60 -23.89
C SER A 304 -19.90 5.56 -23.04
N SER A 305 -20.48 4.55 -23.69
CA SER A 305 -21.13 3.42 -23.01
C SER A 305 -20.17 2.60 -22.14
N GLN A 306 -18.86 2.68 -22.39
CA GLN A 306 -17.84 1.97 -21.60
C GLN A 306 -17.71 2.52 -20.18
N CYS A 307 -18.14 3.77 -19.94
CA CYS A 307 -18.04 4.44 -18.66
C CYS A 307 -19.38 4.57 -17.93
N ASP A 308 -20.39 3.79 -18.31
CA ASP A 308 -21.73 3.87 -17.72
C ASP A 308 -21.74 3.63 -16.21
N GLU A 309 -21.03 2.60 -15.74
CA GLU A 309 -20.89 2.32 -14.31
C GLU A 309 -20.15 3.44 -13.59
N PHE A 310 -19.03 3.91 -14.17
CA PHE A 310 -18.22 4.98 -13.59
C PHE A 310 -19.00 6.31 -13.48
N ARG A 311 -19.81 6.66 -14.48
CA ARG A 311 -20.70 7.84 -14.41
C ARG A 311 -21.76 7.69 -13.32
N LYS A 312 -22.34 6.50 -13.17
CA LYS A 312 -23.36 6.19 -12.15
C LYS A 312 -22.79 6.10 -10.74
N SER A 313 -21.47 6.03 -10.57
CA SER A 313 -20.81 5.97 -9.25
C SER A 313 -21.03 7.22 -8.37
N GLY A 314 -21.48 8.34 -8.95
CA GLY A 314 -21.66 9.61 -8.25
C GLY A 314 -20.37 10.42 -8.07
N VAL A 315 -19.23 9.98 -8.63
CA VAL A 315 -17.93 10.66 -8.50
C VAL A 315 -17.98 12.12 -8.99
N PHE A 316 -18.77 12.39 -10.03
CA PHE A 316 -18.96 13.69 -10.68
C PHE A 316 -20.08 14.55 -10.06
N ASP A 317 -20.65 14.13 -8.92
CA ASP A 317 -21.66 14.92 -8.20
C ASP A 317 -21.11 15.42 -6.84
N PRO A 318 -20.38 16.55 -6.81
CA PRO A 318 -19.86 17.11 -5.57
C PRO A 318 -20.94 17.44 -4.54
N LYS A 319 -22.17 17.78 -4.99
CA LYS A 319 -23.27 18.17 -4.09
C LYS A 319 -23.86 16.96 -3.39
N GLU A 320 -24.02 15.84 -4.07
CA GLU A 320 -24.45 14.61 -3.42
C GLU A 320 -23.32 14.02 -2.56
N ARG A 321 -22.07 14.05 -3.04
CA ARG A 321 -20.91 13.59 -2.28
C ARG A 321 -20.68 14.36 -0.99
N SER A 322 -21.01 15.64 -0.94
CA SER A 322 -20.85 16.45 0.28
C SER A 322 -21.90 16.17 1.36
N LYS A 323 -22.98 15.45 1.05
CA LYS A 323 -24.03 15.09 2.03
C LYS A 323 -23.61 13.97 2.98
N VAL A 324 -22.65 13.14 2.58
CA VAL A 324 -22.22 11.97 3.35
C VAL A 324 -20.77 12.17 3.79
N TYR A 325 -20.54 12.15 5.09
CA TYR A 325 -19.19 12.11 5.62
C TYR A 325 -18.56 10.73 5.33
N PRO A 326 -17.33 10.68 4.82
CA PRO A 326 -16.64 9.40 4.63
C PRO A 326 -16.49 8.64 5.96
N ASP A 327 -16.69 7.32 5.92
CA ASP A 327 -16.51 6.44 7.09
C ASP A 327 -15.02 6.17 7.35
N ARG A 328 -14.29 7.23 7.65
CA ARG A 328 -12.85 7.21 7.90
C ARG A 328 -12.44 8.15 9.02
N ARG A 329 -11.21 8.01 9.49
CA ARG A 329 -10.57 8.89 10.47
C ARG A 329 -10.37 10.29 9.91
N THR A 330 -10.46 11.30 10.77
CA THR A 330 -10.13 12.67 10.41
C THR A 330 -8.61 12.81 10.24
N ARG A 331 -8.18 13.78 9.43
CA ARG A 331 -6.75 14.07 9.18
C ARG A 331 -5.98 14.61 10.40
N THR A 332 -6.63 14.72 11.56
CA THR A 332 -6.06 15.31 12.77
C THR A 332 -5.08 14.33 13.40
N SER A 333 -3.78 14.66 13.31
CA SER A 333 -2.72 13.86 13.91
C SER A 333 -2.78 13.91 15.44
N TYR A 334 -2.07 12.98 16.09
CA TYR A 334 -2.12 12.82 17.55
C TYR A 334 -1.91 14.14 18.32
N LYS A 335 -0.94 14.95 17.86
CA LYS A 335 -0.54 16.22 18.48
C LYS A 335 -1.62 17.30 18.43
N PHE A 336 -2.43 17.31 17.38
CA PHE A 336 -3.44 18.36 17.15
C PHE A 336 -4.83 17.97 17.64
N ARG A 337 -4.99 16.77 18.23
CA ARG A 337 -6.22 16.40 18.91
C ARG A 337 -6.30 17.05 20.29
N GLU A 338 -7.52 17.28 20.75
CA GLU A 338 -7.79 17.79 22.10
C GLU A 338 -7.22 16.85 23.15
N LYS A 339 -6.81 17.38 24.31
CA LYS A 339 -6.11 16.59 25.34
C LYS A 339 -7.02 15.56 25.99
N GLU A 340 -8.31 15.87 25.99
CA GLU A 340 -9.45 15.11 26.48
C GLU A 340 -9.66 13.84 25.67
N PHE A 341 -9.38 13.89 24.36
CA PHE A 341 -9.41 12.72 23.48
C PHE A 341 -8.50 11.58 23.97
N TRP A 342 -7.40 11.94 24.65
CA TRP A 342 -6.42 10.98 25.16
C TRP A 342 -6.59 10.64 26.64
N GLN A 343 -7.69 11.05 27.28
CA GLN A 343 -7.85 10.90 28.72
C GLN A 343 -7.86 9.43 29.16
N GLU A 344 -8.68 8.58 28.53
CA GLU A 344 -8.71 7.14 28.83
C GLU A 344 -7.34 6.48 28.64
N TRP A 345 -6.63 6.86 27.57
CA TRP A 345 -5.27 6.40 27.32
C TRP A 345 -4.30 6.80 28.43
N LYS A 346 -4.35 8.07 28.89
CA LYS A 346 -3.51 8.55 29.99
C LYS A 346 -3.81 7.81 31.28
N GLU A 347 -5.08 7.50 31.56
CA GLU A 347 -5.43 6.70 32.74
C GLU A 347 -4.95 5.26 32.61
N PHE A 348 -5.13 4.62 31.45
CA PHE A 348 -4.61 3.29 31.17
C PHE A 348 -3.10 3.21 31.39
N TYR A 349 -2.35 4.20 30.91
CA TYR A 349 -0.89 4.22 30.99
C TYR A 349 -0.33 4.38 32.42
N LYS A 350 -1.16 4.78 33.40
CA LYS A 350 -0.75 4.81 34.82
C LYS A 350 -0.65 3.41 35.44
N THR A 351 -1.08 2.36 34.74
CA THR A 351 -0.98 0.99 35.24
C THR A 351 0.47 0.55 35.42
N GLU A 352 0.77 -0.09 36.56
CA GLU A 352 2.08 -0.70 36.82
C GLU A 352 2.18 -2.12 36.22
N ARG A 353 1.08 -2.64 35.67
CA ARG A 353 1.02 -3.97 35.05
C ARG A 353 1.54 -3.93 33.62
N TYR A 354 2.09 -5.05 33.15
CA TYR A 354 2.50 -5.17 31.76
C TYR A 354 1.33 -4.90 30.82
N PHE A 355 1.49 -3.93 29.90
CA PHE A 355 0.39 -3.41 29.07
C PHE A 355 -0.34 -4.51 28.28
N GLY A 356 0.37 -5.56 27.84
CA GLY A 356 -0.22 -6.66 27.09
C GLY A 356 -1.23 -7.49 27.87
N ASP A 357 -1.21 -7.44 29.21
CA ASP A 357 -2.14 -8.19 30.06
C ASP A 357 -3.39 -7.39 30.45
N VAL A 358 -3.25 -6.07 30.49
CA VAL A 358 -4.31 -5.16 30.95
C VAL A 358 -4.92 -4.33 29.83
N TYR A 359 -4.41 -4.49 28.59
CA TYR A 359 -4.92 -3.77 27.43
C TYR A 359 -6.45 -3.96 27.32
N PRO A 360 -7.26 -2.90 27.19
CA PRO A 360 -8.71 -3.06 27.19
C PRO A 360 -9.18 -4.00 26.07
N MET A 361 -10.04 -4.96 26.42
CA MET A 361 -10.51 -5.98 25.47
C MET A 361 -11.24 -5.36 24.28
N GLU A 362 -12.08 -4.36 24.50
CA GLU A 362 -12.77 -3.63 23.43
C GLU A 362 -11.81 -2.91 22.48
N TRP A 363 -10.71 -2.35 23.02
CA TRP A 363 -9.67 -1.77 22.19
C TRP A 363 -8.99 -2.83 21.35
N SER A 364 -8.69 -4.00 21.93
CA SER A 364 -8.06 -5.12 21.21
C SER A 364 -8.94 -5.64 20.08
N LEU A 365 -10.24 -5.85 20.36
CA LEU A 365 -11.25 -6.26 19.37
C LEU A 365 -11.37 -5.26 18.21
N THR A 366 -11.05 -3.99 18.45
CA THR A 366 -11.06 -2.95 17.40
C THR A 366 -9.72 -2.89 16.65
N VAL A 367 -8.62 -2.82 17.38
CA VAL A 367 -7.29 -2.48 16.85
C VAL A 367 -6.64 -3.63 16.11
N ARG A 368 -6.65 -4.84 16.68
CA ARG A 368 -5.93 -5.99 16.11
C ARG A 368 -6.45 -6.39 14.72
N PRO A 369 -7.76 -6.45 14.47
CA PRO A 369 -8.28 -6.70 13.12
C PRO A 369 -7.82 -5.65 12.10
N ILE A 370 -7.80 -4.37 12.49
CA ILE A 370 -7.32 -3.29 11.63
C ILE A 370 -5.82 -3.45 11.33
N ILE A 371 -5.00 -3.72 12.35
CA ILE A 371 -3.56 -3.97 12.18
C ILE A 371 -3.32 -5.18 11.27
N ALA A 372 -4.05 -6.28 11.47
CA ALA A 372 -3.97 -7.47 10.62
C ALA A 372 -4.31 -7.15 9.17
N HIS A 373 -5.35 -6.36 8.93
CA HIS A 373 -5.73 -5.91 7.59
C HIS A 373 -4.63 -5.06 6.96
N LEU A 374 -4.07 -4.08 7.69
CA LEU A 374 -2.97 -3.25 7.19
C LEU A 374 -1.70 -4.06 6.91
N TYR A 375 -1.41 -5.07 7.72
CA TYR A 375 -0.31 -6.00 7.49
C TYR A 375 -0.55 -6.85 6.25
N GLN A 376 -1.73 -7.45 6.10
CA GLN A 376 -2.11 -8.23 4.94
C GLN A 376 -2.08 -7.39 3.65
N ALA A 377 -2.53 -6.14 3.72
CA ALA A 377 -2.48 -5.20 2.61
C ALA A 377 -1.05 -4.77 2.23
N GLY A 378 -0.06 -4.98 3.11
CA GLY A 378 1.32 -4.55 2.89
C GLY A 378 1.52 -3.05 3.12
N VAL A 379 0.80 -2.47 4.08
CA VAL A 379 1.02 -1.08 4.53
C VAL A 379 2.01 -1.02 5.69
N ILE A 380 2.04 -2.07 6.51
CA ILE A 380 2.93 -2.21 7.66
C ILE A 380 3.62 -3.57 7.64
N ALA A 381 4.75 -3.68 8.34
CA ALA A 381 5.46 -4.92 8.57
C ALA A 381 5.99 -5.01 10.01
N PRO A 382 6.25 -6.22 10.53
CA PRO A 382 6.87 -6.40 11.83
C PRO A 382 8.26 -5.75 11.88
N ALA A 383 8.54 -5.02 12.96
CA ALA A 383 9.88 -4.57 13.27
C ALA A 383 10.53 -5.54 14.27
N TYR A 384 11.75 -5.99 14.00
CA TYR A 384 12.52 -6.87 14.88
C TYR A 384 13.17 -6.10 16.03
N MET A 385 12.36 -5.41 16.84
CA MET A 385 12.83 -4.59 17.95
C MET A 385 12.00 -4.83 19.22
N GLN A 386 12.56 -4.46 20.38
CA GLN A 386 11.88 -4.62 21.65
C GLN A 386 10.61 -3.74 21.67
N ASN A 387 9.46 -4.35 21.93
CA ASN A 387 8.19 -3.65 22.09
C ASN A 387 8.12 -2.98 23.48
N HIS A 388 8.94 -1.93 23.66
CA HIS A 388 9.00 -1.13 24.87
C HIS A 388 8.90 0.36 24.51
N PRO A 389 8.12 1.16 25.25
CA PRO A 389 7.91 2.58 24.94
C PRO A 389 9.18 3.46 25.00
N GLU A 390 10.24 3.00 25.66
CA GLU A 390 11.56 3.67 25.62
C GLU A 390 12.34 3.42 24.32
N VAL A 391 11.98 2.37 23.57
CA VAL A 391 12.68 1.90 22.36
C VAL A 391 11.86 2.18 21.09
N VAL A 392 10.53 2.11 21.19
CA VAL A 392 9.60 2.38 20.09
C VAL A 392 8.62 3.47 20.52
N LEU A 393 8.57 4.55 19.74
CA LEU A 393 7.56 5.59 19.90
C LEU A 393 6.27 5.20 19.18
N GLY A 394 5.13 5.48 19.79
CA GLY A 394 3.82 5.22 19.19
C GLY A 394 3.19 3.95 19.72
N ILE A 395 2.01 4.07 20.35
CA ILE A 395 1.25 2.92 20.81
C ILE A 395 -0.17 2.98 20.26
N ALA A 396 -0.64 1.84 19.75
CA ALA A 396 -1.98 1.70 19.23
C ALA A 396 -3.03 1.71 20.36
N THR A 397 -4.09 2.47 20.18
CA THR A 397 -5.24 2.61 21.09
C THR A 397 -6.52 2.72 20.27
N ALA A 398 -7.67 2.59 20.91
CA ALA A 398 -8.97 2.75 20.26
C ALA A 398 -9.72 3.95 20.83
N ASN A 399 -10.39 4.69 19.95
CA ASN A 399 -11.34 5.74 20.34
C ASN A 399 -12.35 5.96 19.19
N THR A 400 -13.25 6.93 19.32
CA THR A 400 -14.26 7.26 18.31
C THR A 400 -13.92 8.58 17.61
N GLU A 401 -14.45 8.77 16.39
CA GLU A 401 -14.40 10.09 15.75
C GLU A 401 -15.69 10.86 16.04
N PRO A 402 -15.67 12.21 16.07
CA PRO A 402 -16.86 13.02 16.34
C PRO A 402 -18.04 12.73 15.41
N HIS A 403 -17.77 12.42 14.13
CA HIS A 403 -18.80 12.06 13.15
C HIS A 403 -19.21 10.58 13.18
N ARG A 404 -18.57 9.76 14.03
CA ARG A 404 -18.84 8.32 14.21
C ARG A 404 -18.78 7.92 15.70
N PRO A 405 -19.59 8.55 16.57
CA PRO A 405 -19.44 8.43 18.03
C PRO A 405 -19.71 7.02 18.58
N THR A 406 -20.27 6.12 17.77
CA THR A 406 -20.59 4.73 18.14
C THR A 406 -19.59 3.71 17.57
N LYS A 407 -18.58 4.14 16.82
CA LYS A 407 -17.63 3.26 16.12
C LYS A 407 -16.22 3.53 16.62
N LEU A 408 -15.68 2.59 17.39
CA LEU A 408 -14.26 2.59 17.75
C LEU A 408 -13.40 2.39 16.49
N ASP A 409 -12.24 3.01 16.46
CA ASP A 409 -11.25 2.89 15.39
C ASP A 409 -9.82 2.95 15.97
N LEU A 410 -8.84 2.56 15.16
CA LEU A 410 -7.41 2.58 15.48
C LEU A 410 -6.86 4.01 15.52
N PHE A 411 -6.21 4.36 16.62
CA PHE A 411 -5.38 5.55 16.77
C PHE A 411 -3.99 5.16 17.25
N ILE A 412 -2.99 5.97 16.90
CA ILE A 412 -1.62 5.80 17.40
C ILE A 412 -1.25 7.05 18.19
N ASN A 413 -0.94 6.86 19.46
CA ASN A 413 -0.45 7.93 20.33
C ASN A 413 1.08 7.93 20.34
N TYR A 414 1.68 8.98 19.78
CA TYR A 414 3.13 9.18 19.71
C TYR A 414 3.66 10.08 20.84
N GLN A 415 3.01 10.09 22.00
CA GLN A 415 3.50 10.84 23.15
C GLN A 415 4.79 10.20 23.68
N ASP A 416 5.89 10.93 23.58
CA ASP A 416 7.18 10.56 24.18
C ASP A 416 7.18 10.92 25.66
N GLN A 417 6.92 9.93 26.52
CA GLN A 417 6.89 10.13 27.96
C GLN A 417 8.27 10.12 28.60
N TYR A 418 9.26 9.50 27.95
CA TYR A 418 10.61 9.33 28.49
C TYR A 418 11.56 10.43 28.01
N GLY A 419 11.17 11.21 27.00
CA GLY A 419 12.03 12.21 26.40
C GLY A 419 13.12 11.59 25.52
N ASN A 420 12.96 10.32 25.12
CA ASN A 420 13.95 9.57 24.34
C ASN A 420 13.90 9.90 22.85
N PHE A 421 12.80 10.49 22.38
CA PHE A 421 12.51 10.78 20.98
C PHE A 421 12.30 12.29 20.79
N PRO A 422 13.37 13.10 20.91
CA PRO A 422 13.27 14.55 20.70
C PRO A 422 12.78 14.84 19.28
N MET A 423 11.56 15.36 19.17
CA MET A 423 10.99 15.74 17.89
C MET A 423 11.53 17.11 17.46
N THR A 424 12.50 17.11 16.55
CA THR A 424 12.89 18.30 15.80
C THR A 424 11.90 18.51 14.66
N TYR A 425 10.95 19.42 14.85
CA TYR A 425 10.12 19.87 13.74
C TYR A 425 10.96 20.79 12.86
N PRO A 426 10.96 20.59 11.53
CA PRO A 426 11.47 21.62 10.66
C PRO A 426 10.73 22.92 10.99
N GLN A 427 11.48 24.02 11.18
CA GLN A 427 10.89 25.36 11.15
C GLN A 427 9.99 25.40 9.91
N PRO A 428 8.74 25.91 10.00
CA PRO A 428 7.88 26.02 8.82
C PRO A 428 8.71 26.67 7.73
N SER A 429 9.01 25.88 6.69
CA SER A 429 9.85 26.29 5.59
C SER A 429 9.31 27.63 5.12
N SER A 430 10.16 28.66 5.18
CA SER A 430 10.04 29.96 4.55
C SER A 430 8.72 30.18 3.82
N THR A 431 7.96 31.19 4.26
CA THR A 431 7.01 31.95 3.44
C THR A 431 7.37 31.80 1.96
N PRO A 432 6.43 31.38 1.07
CA PRO A 432 6.73 31.34 -0.36
C PRO A 432 7.36 32.68 -0.73
N PRO A 433 8.51 32.73 -1.44
CA PRO A 433 8.97 33.99 -1.99
C PRO A 433 7.79 34.55 -2.75
N ASN A 434 7.35 35.75 -2.37
CA ASN A 434 6.19 36.44 -2.93
C ASN A 434 6.03 36.06 -4.40
N GLY A 435 5.01 35.27 -4.71
CA GLY A 435 4.67 34.97 -6.10
C GLY A 435 4.55 36.30 -6.85
N PRO A 436 4.92 36.33 -8.15
CA PRO A 436 4.81 37.56 -8.92
C PRO A 436 3.39 38.10 -8.81
N LYS A 437 3.29 39.39 -8.48
CA LYS A 437 2.04 40.14 -8.39
C LYS A 437 1.31 40.18 -9.72
#